data_AF-A0A8H9IFI0-F1
#
_entry.id   AF-A0A8H9IFI0-F1
#
_cell.length_a   1.000
_cell.length_b   1.000
_cell.length_c   1.000
_cell.angle_alpha   90.00
_cell.angle_beta   90.00
_cell.angle_gamma   90.00
#
_symmetry.space_group_name_H-M   'P 1'
#
loop_
_entity.id
_entity.type
_entity.pdbx_description
1 polymer ?
#
loop_
_entity_poly.entity_id
_entity_poly.type
_entity_poly.pdbx_seq_one_letter_code
_entity_poly.pdbx_strand_id
1 'polypeptide(L)' 'MAIPSQPQDDILQRLDKNADGEISIKEAVADPIILESFSRIDINGDGLISRHELTTVHVRRSHGNALN' A
#
# COMPACT_ATOMS: atom_id res chain seq x y z
N MET A 1 -23.13 -7.01 -0.82
CA MET A 1 -22.53 -5.82 -1.48
C MET A 1 -21.02 -5.94 -1.30
N ALA A 2 -20.31 -6.58 -2.24
CA ALA A 2 -18.85 -6.73 -2.17
C ALA A 2 -18.23 -5.64 -3.04
N ILE A 3 -17.46 -4.76 -2.42
CA ILE A 3 -16.66 -3.74 -3.09
C ILE A 3 -15.66 -4.43 -4.04
N PRO A 4 -15.59 -4.05 -5.32
CA PRO A 4 -14.66 -4.67 -6.26
C PRO A 4 -13.23 -4.30 -5.89
N SER A 5 -12.49 -5.31 -5.42
CA SER A 5 -11.04 -5.34 -5.21
C SER A 5 -10.33 -4.61 -6.34
N GLN A 6 -9.67 -3.52 -5.96
CA GLN A 6 -8.94 -2.65 -6.88
C GLN A 6 -7.65 -3.37 -7.32
N PRO A 7 -7.04 -3.05 -8.47
CA PRO A 7 -5.74 -3.60 -8.88
C PRO A 7 -4.55 -3.23 -7.95
N GLN A 8 -4.83 -2.67 -6.77
CA GLN A 8 -3.88 -2.49 -5.67
C GLN A 8 -3.73 -3.77 -4.82
N ASP A 9 -4.65 -4.72 -4.98
CA ASP A 9 -4.67 -5.98 -4.25
C ASP A 9 -3.50 -6.93 -4.64
N ASP A 10 -2.84 -6.77 -5.79
CA ASP A 10 -1.78 -7.72 -6.20
C ASP A 10 -0.56 -7.74 -5.26
N ILE A 11 -0.18 -6.59 -4.71
CA ILE A 11 0.92 -6.50 -3.72
C ILE A 11 0.44 -6.92 -2.34
N LEU A 12 -0.73 -6.45 -1.91
CA LEU A 12 -1.33 -6.85 -0.64
C LEU A 12 -1.53 -8.36 -0.60
N GLN A 13 -2.25 -8.95 -1.55
CA GLN A 13 -2.49 -10.40 -1.61
C GLN A 13 -1.21 -11.26 -1.66
N ARG A 14 -0.07 -10.70 -2.10
CA ARG A 14 1.20 -11.42 -2.13
C ARG A 14 2.00 -11.33 -0.83
N LEU A 15 1.80 -10.27 -0.04
CA LEU A 15 2.64 -9.92 1.10
C LEU A 15 1.89 -9.99 2.43
N ASP A 16 0.61 -9.61 2.43
CA ASP A 16 -0.35 -9.70 3.52
C ASP A 16 -0.61 -11.18 3.83
N LYS A 17 0.20 -11.74 4.74
CA LYS A 17 0.17 -13.16 5.11
C LYS A 17 -0.94 -13.45 6.09
N ASN A 18 -1.32 -12.45 6.88
CA ASN A 18 -2.39 -12.54 7.87
C ASN A 18 -3.76 -12.10 7.31
N ALA A 19 -3.82 -11.63 6.06
CA ALA A 19 -5.03 -11.16 5.38
C ALA A 19 -5.77 -10.08 6.18
N ASP A 20 -5.04 -9.22 6.89
CA ASP A 20 -5.63 -8.11 7.66
C ASP A 20 -5.87 -6.85 6.80
N GLY A 21 -5.32 -6.84 5.58
CA GLY A 21 -5.41 -5.75 4.63
C GLY A 21 -4.34 -4.68 4.82
N GLU A 22 -3.27 -4.99 5.54
CA GLU A 22 -2.10 -4.14 5.80
C GLU A 22 -0.81 -4.95 5.58
N ILE A 23 0.32 -4.29 5.31
CA ILE A 23 1.62 -4.97 5.18
C ILE A 23 2.52 -4.47 6.29
N SER A 24 2.86 -5.35 7.23
CA SER A 24 3.78 -5.01 8.32
C SER A 24 5.24 -5.03 7.88
N ILE A 25 6.14 -4.37 8.63
CA ILE A 25 7.60 -4.50 8.41
C ILE A 25 8.03 -5.98 8.33
N LYS A 26 7.43 -6.85 9.15
CA LYS A 26 7.77 -8.29 9.17
C LYS A 26 7.43 -9.00 7.86
N GLU A 27 6.42 -8.52 7.15
CA GLU A 27 6.03 -9.04 5.84
C GLU A 27 6.81 -8.34 4.73
N ALA A 28 7.06 -7.04 4.86
CA ALA A 28 7.90 -6.28 3.94
C ALA A 28 9.35 -6.80 3.90
N VAL A 29 9.93 -7.25 5.02
CA VAL A 29 11.28 -7.85 5.02
C VAL A 29 11.35 -9.19 4.27
N ALA A 30 10.22 -9.83 4.01
CA ALA A 30 10.18 -11.04 3.19
C ALA A 30 10.45 -10.73 1.71
N ASP A 31 10.32 -9.47 1.28
CA ASP A 31 10.48 -9.05 -0.10
C ASP A 31 11.33 -7.77 -0.21
N PRO A 32 12.59 -7.86 -0.68
CA PRO A 32 13.53 -6.74 -0.65
C PRO A 32 13.08 -5.53 -1.48
N ILE A 33 12.25 -5.75 -2.51
CA ILE A 33 11.68 -4.68 -3.36
C ILE A 33 10.69 -3.83 -2.56
N ILE A 34 9.89 -4.49 -1.72
CA ILE A 34 8.89 -3.84 -0.87
C ILE A 34 9.59 -3.16 0.28
N LEU A 35 10.58 -3.80 0.89
CA LEU A 35 11.37 -3.19 1.97
C LEU A 35 12.02 -1.86 1.54
N GLU A 36 12.59 -1.79 0.33
CA GLU A 36 13.14 -0.54 -0.21
C GLU A 36 12.07 0.54 -0.43
N SER A 37 10.89 0.11 -0.87
CA SER A 37 9.76 1.00 -1.08
C SER A 37 8.98 1.29 0.20
N PHE A 38 9.25 0.56 1.29
CA PHE A 38 8.45 0.58 2.50
C PHE A 38 8.42 1.96 3.10
N SER A 39 9.59 2.54 3.35
CA SER A 39 9.72 3.92 3.85
C SER A 39 9.22 5.00 2.89
N ARG A 40 8.94 4.67 1.62
CA ARG A 40 8.30 5.60 0.67
C ARG A 40 6.78 5.50 0.71
N ILE A 41 6.25 4.36 1.15
CA ILE A 41 4.81 4.06 1.18
C ILE A 41 4.23 4.34 2.56
N ASP A 42 4.96 3.95 3.61
CA ASP A 42 4.70 4.27 5.01
C ASP A 42 4.93 5.78 5.21
N ILE A 43 3.85 6.56 5.07
CA ILE A 43 3.89 8.02 5.14
C ILE A 43 3.81 8.45 6.60
N ASN A 44 3.07 7.71 7.42
CA ASN A 44 2.86 8.03 8.82
C ASN A 44 4.02 7.55 9.72
N GLY A 45 4.87 6.65 9.22
CA GLY A 45 6.04 6.11 9.91
C GLY A 45 5.70 5.12 11.01
N ASP A 46 4.54 4.46 10.95
CA ASP A 46 4.08 3.55 12.01
C ASP A 46 4.63 2.13 11.87
N GLY A 47 5.32 1.83 10.77
CA GLY A 47 5.88 0.51 10.50
C GLY A 47 4.85 -0.48 9.94
N LEU A 48 3.73 0.00 9.43
CA LEU A 48 2.72 -0.73 8.69
C LEU A 48 2.39 0.04 7.40
N ILE A 49 2.07 -0.68 6.34
CA ILE A 49 1.54 -0.10 5.10
C ILE A 49 0.06 -0.45 5.04
N SER A 50 -0.78 0.55 5.26
CA SER A 50 -2.21 0.39 5.12
C SER A 50 -2.65 0.51 3.66
N ARG A 51 -3.83 -0.04 3.32
CA ARG A 51 -4.50 0.21 2.02
C ARG A 51 -4.63 1.70 1.70
N HIS A 52 -4.82 2.54 2.72
CA HIS A 52 -4.96 3.98 2.56
C HIS A 52 -3.66 4.62 2.07
N GLU A 53 -2.52 4.17 2.58
CA GLU A 53 -1.21 4.66 2.19
C GLU A 53 -0.81 4.20 0.79
N LEU A 54 -1.07 2.94 0.44
CA LEU A 54 -0.90 2.42 -0.92
C LEU A 54 -1.72 3.21 -1.95
N THR A 55 -2.96 3.53 -1.60
CA THR A 55 -3.84 4.36 -2.43
C THR A 55 -3.28 5.79 -2.56
N THR A 56 -2.81 6.37 -1.46
CA THR A 56 -2.27 7.74 -1.41
C THR A 56 -1.03 7.89 -2.28
N VAL A 57 -0.13 6.91 -2.28
CA VAL A 57 1.07 6.90 -3.14
C VAL A 57 0.69 6.80 -4.62
N HIS A 58 -0.32 6.00 -4.97
CA HIS A 58 -0.81 5.88 -6.35
C HIS A 58 -1.51 7.17 -6.86
N VAL A 59 -2.20 7.90 -5.97
CA VAL A 59 -2.89 9.15 -6.33
C VAL A 59 -1.92 10.27 -6.75
N ARG A 60 -0.62 10.17 -6.41
CA ARG A 60 0.39 11.15 -6.84
C ARG A 60 0.83 11.06 -8.30
N ARG A 61 0.24 10.16 -9.12
CA ARG A 61 0.40 10.16 -10.59
C ARG A 61 -0.86 10.49 -11.40
N SER A 62 -1.99 10.79 -10.75
CA SER A 62 -3.19 11.27 -11.44
C SER A 62 -4.03 12.19 -10.55
N HIS A 63 -3.47 13.33 -10.15
CA HIS A 63 -4.24 14.53 -9.79
C HIS A 63 -3.50 15.77 -10.31
N GLY A 64 -3.32 15.81 -11.64
CA GLY A 64 -3.26 17.07 -12.34
C GLY A 64 -4.67 17.62 -12.48
N ASN A 65 -4.93 18.73 -11.79
CA ASN A 65 -5.97 19.71 -12.09
C ASN A 65 -7.45 19.35 -11.83
N ALA A 66 -7.94 19.70 -10.64
CA ALA A 66 -9.31 20.17 -10.44
C ALA A 66 -9.34 21.24 -9.34
N LEU A 67 -8.76 22.40 -9.65
CA LEU A 67 -9.17 23.67 -9.07
C LEU A 67 -10.29 24.19 -9.97
N ASN A 68 -11.54 24.13 -9.49
CA ASN A 68 -12.58 25.14 -9.72
C ASN A 68 -13.76 24.91 -8.78
#